data_AF-G9QHK7-F1
#
_entry.id   AF-G9QHK7-F1
#
_cell.length_a   1.000
_cell.length_b   1.000
_cell.length_c   1.000
_cell.angle_alpha   90.00
_cell.angle_beta   90.00
_cell.angle_gamma   90.00
#
_symmetry.space_group_name_H-M   'P 1'
#
loop_
_entity.id
_entity.type
_entity.pdbx_description
1 polymer ?
#
loop_
_entity_poly.entity_id
_entity_poly.type
_entity_poly.pdbx_seq_one_letter_code
_entity_poly.pdbx_strand_id
1 'polypeptide(L)'
;MFFSNLLKLYDINSVRVSFKHVYSKELDEYAKIIHQFHQEIKFKYENSEDLLEVLRILKKSLFNYVRSLQPYNKVLDEELNKQILKSLYRIKNSYPTLLDNIISPIAKTLYALTHLPDNQLYKFLCDYINESARIGMRIAIVSKRNISYEEQTIINQSINTHVIIKYFSIHSFMKNLETFDEIIYLGNSQYFGDYATNTFKGKHITFITYSFFSNKMQKKNVFDQINANASYSTLFQHVVIDNPITQKEFFSITEEKEELTTNINKYVENIKEKEHHQYDVVDASVVYLENDRILFVPIHSKIRIFDPDSPKELIKQIESKELEEDDYIILRNDRDTKLIAEVADQEILKERAVNYRQLQKKWKKHLIYNVRRKGYKRVGEILKNKYHVSTASAASVRNWCSEESICPIELPKILKAFKYEEQKIKKIVEAMKEIQQAHRKAGRIISSKLMNELSINIVNELRMNGYFTFESKEFDGASFNIERVVAIDNSKHLVSSHNIMKPLNIG
;
A
#
# COMPACT_ATOMS: atom_id res chain seq x y z
N MET A 1 -7.03 -18.59 -20.19
CA MET A 1 -6.02 -19.26 -19.34
C MET A 1 -5.79 -20.64 -19.95
N PHE A 2 -4.55 -21.04 -20.22
CA PHE A 2 -4.25 -22.32 -20.89
C PHE A 2 -3.22 -23.11 -20.09
N PHE A 3 -3.50 -24.39 -19.83
CA PHE A 3 -2.60 -25.33 -19.14
C PHE A 3 -1.21 -25.43 -19.79
N SER A 4 -1.12 -25.15 -21.10
CA SER A 4 0.13 -25.12 -21.84
C SER A 4 1.15 -24.09 -21.31
N ASN A 5 0.71 -22.97 -20.72
CA ASN A 5 1.62 -21.99 -20.12
C ASN A 5 2.21 -22.51 -18.80
N LEU A 6 1.45 -23.30 -18.04
CA LEU A 6 1.94 -23.91 -16.80
C LEU A 6 3.02 -24.95 -17.09
N LEU A 7 2.83 -25.78 -18.12
CA LEU A 7 3.83 -26.78 -18.53
C LEU A 7 5.14 -26.14 -18.98
N LYS A 8 5.09 -25.02 -19.71
CA LYS A 8 6.27 -24.27 -20.14
C LYS A 8 7.14 -23.76 -18.97
N LEU A 9 6.56 -23.52 -17.79
CA LEU A 9 7.34 -23.14 -16.59
C LEU A 9 8.21 -24.31 -16.09
N TYR A 10 7.73 -25.54 -16.24
CA TYR A 10 8.48 -26.75 -15.86
C TYR A 10 9.46 -27.21 -16.95
N ASP A 11 9.30 -26.76 -18.20
CA ASP A 11 10.19 -27.07 -19.33
C ASP A 11 11.43 -26.15 -19.42
N ILE A 12 11.62 -25.20 -18.48
CA ILE A 12 12.80 -24.33 -18.45
C ILE A 12 14.01 -25.13 -17.94
N ASN A 13 14.69 -25.81 -18.87
CA ASN A 13 15.79 -26.73 -18.57
C ASN A 13 17.08 -26.06 -18.04
N SER A 14 17.22 -24.73 -18.22
CA SER A 14 18.36 -23.97 -17.69
C SER A 14 18.02 -22.50 -17.56
N VAL A 15 18.30 -21.93 -16.39
CA VAL A 15 18.15 -20.50 -16.09
C VAL A 15 19.52 -19.91 -15.80
N ARG A 16 19.82 -18.75 -16.38
CA ARG A 16 20.99 -17.95 -16.04
C ARG A 16 20.58 -16.63 -15.43
N VAL A 17 21.10 -16.33 -14.24
CA VAL A 17 20.88 -15.07 -13.53
C VAL A 17 22.13 -14.22 -13.64
N SER A 18 22.01 -13.01 -14.19
CA SER A 18 23.09 -12.04 -14.38
C SER A 18 22.84 -10.72 -13.65
N PHE A 19 23.93 -10.05 -13.32
CA PHE A 19 23.92 -8.76 -12.62
C PHE A 19 24.62 -7.71 -13.49
N LYS A 20 24.01 -6.52 -13.61
CA LYS A 20 24.55 -5.39 -14.37
C LYS A 20 24.46 -4.11 -13.55
N HIS A 21 25.49 -3.28 -13.66
CA HIS A 21 25.53 -1.95 -13.06
C HIS A 21 25.45 -0.87 -14.14
N VAL A 22 24.66 0.16 -13.86
CA VAL A 22 24.62 1.41 -14.62
C VAL A 22 25.43 2.45 -13.87
N TYR A 23 26.31 3.14 -14.58
CA TYR A 23 27.11 4.21 -14.02
C TYR A 23 26.56 5.57 -14.45
N SER A 24 26.31 6.47 -13.50
CA SER A 24 25.95 7.87 -13.77
C SER A 24 26.72 8.75 -12.82
N LYS A 25 27.69 9.50 -13.34
CA LYS A 25 28.58 10.34 -12.52
C LYS A 25 27.79 11.29 -11.60
N GLU A 26 26.78 11.96 -12.16
CA GLU A 26 25.98 12.96 -11.47
C GLU A 26 25.07 12.35 -10.41
N LEU A 27 24.47 11.19 -10.71
CA LEU A 27 23.61 10.49 -9.75
C LEU A 27 24.41 9.83 -8.63
N ASP A 28 25.58 9.25 -8.95
CA ASP A 28 26.53 8.68 -7.99
C ASP A 28 27.02 9.77 -7.02
N GLU A 29 27.34 10.96 -7.53
CA GLU A 29 27.75 12.11 -6.71
C GLU A 29 26.61 12.57 -5.79
N TYR A 30 25.39 12.69 -6.33
CA TYR A 30 24.21 13.06 -5.55
C TYR A 30 23.90 12.05 -4.44
N ALA A 31 23.91 10.76 -4.77
CA ALA A 31 23.72 9.65 -3.83
C ALA A 31 24.76 9.69 -2.70
N LYS A 32 26.04 9.90 -3.05
CA LYS A 32 27.13 10.00 -2.08
C LYS A 32 26.96 11.17 -1.11
N ILE A 33 26.54 12.35 -1.60
CA ILE A 33 26.35 13.52 -0.74
C ILE A 33 25.15 13.33 0.19
N ILE A 34 24.04 12.73 -0.28
CA ILE A 34 22.89 12.39 0.59
C ILE A 34 23.33 11.41 1.68
N HIS A 35 24.14 10.41 1.34
CA HIS A 35 24.67 9.48 2.35
C HIS A 35 25.56 10.20 3.37
N GLN A 36 26.44 11.10 2.92
CA GLN A 36 27.26 11.92 3.82
C GLN A 36 26.39 12.77 4.75
N PHE A 37 25.32 13.37 4.24
CA PHE A 37 24.37 14.13 5.05
C PHE A 37 23.70 13.24 6.12
N HIS A 38 23.28 12.03 5.75
CA HIS A 38 22.72 11.07 6.71
C HIS A 38 23.73 10.74 7.83
N GLN A 39 24.99 10.46 7.49
CA GLN A 39 26.03 10.20 8.51
C GLN A 39 26.27 11.43 9.39
N GLU A 40 26.31 12.63 8.81
CA GLU A 40 26.50 13.88 9.53
C GLU A 40 25.38 14.09 10.57
N ILE A 41 24.12 13.88 10.18
CA ILE A 41 22.96 13.95 11.10
C ILE A 41 23.12 12.94 12.24
N LYS A 42 23.45 11.68 11.90
CA LYS A 42 23.57 10.59 12.87
C LYS A 42 24.67 10.82 13.90
N PHE A 43 25.82 11.33 13.47
CA PHE A 43 27.00 11.46 14.34
C PHE A 43 27.15 12.82 15.01
N LYS A 44 26.63 13.92 14.43
CA LYS A 44 26.85 15.27 14.96
C LYS A 44 25.59 15.98 15.45
N TYR A 45 24.41 15.55 15.03
CA TYR A 45 23.16 16.26 15.31
C TYR A 45 22.12 15.38 16.01
N GLU A 46 22.55 14.26 16.61
CA GLU A 46 21.71 13.37 17.42
C GLU A 46 20.35 13.03 16.79
N ASN A 47 20.29 12.93 15.46
CA ASN A 47 19.03 12.70 14.73
C ASN A 47 17.97 13.80 14.91
N SER A 48 18.38 15.07 14.88
CA SER A 48 17.47 16.23 14.81
C SER A 48 16.33 16.02 13.81
N GLU A 49 15.08 16.13 14.28
CA GLU A 49 13.88 15.86 13.49
C GLU A 49 13.78 16.76 12.25
N ASP A 50 14.15 18.03 12.39
CA ASP A 50 14.16 18.99 11.28
C ASP A 50 15.09 18.57 10.14
N LEU A 51 16.25 17.98 10.47
CA LEU A 51 17.23 17.51 9.49
C LEU A 51 16.83 16.17 8.88
N LEU A 52 16.23 15.28 9.68
CA LEU A 52 15.68 14.02 9.20
C LEU A 52 14.53 14.24 8.21
N GLU A 53 13.67 15.23 8.46
CA GLU A 53 12.59 15.60 7.53
C GLU A 53 13.17 15.99 6.16
N VAL A 54 14.23 16.79 6.14
CA VAL A 54 14.88 17.21 4.90
C VAL A 54 15.62 16.06 4.23
N LEU A 55 16.31 15.22 5.01
CA LEU A 55 16.92 14.00 4.49
C LEU A 55 15.87 13.10 3.82
N ARG A 56 14.68 12.97 4.39
CA ARG A 56 13.57 12.20 3.80
C ARG A 56 13.16 12.78 2.44
N ILE A 57 13.00 14.10 2.33
CA ILE A 57 12.67 14.77 1.07
C ILE A 57 13.76 14.52 0.02
N LEU A 58 15.04 14.60 0.41
CA LEU A 58 16.18 14.37 -0.50
C LEU A 58 16.32 12.90 -0.92
N LYS A 59 16.08 11.95 -0.01
CA LYS A 59 16.01 10.52 -0.36
C LYS A 59 14.86 10.28 -1.34
N LYS A 60 13.68 10.88 -1.12
CA LYS A 60 12.53 10.79 -2.04
C LYS A 60 12.90 11.25 -3.45
N SER A 61 13.58 12.40 -3.60
CA SER A 61 14.04 12.85 -4.91
C SER A 61 15.09 11.93 -5.54
N LEU A 62 16.06 11.42 -4.77
CA LEU A 62 17.03 10.43 -5.26
C LEU A 62 16.33 9.18 -5.80
N PHE A 63 15.36 8.63 -5.07
CA PHE A 63 14.62 7.45 -5.51
C PHE A 63 13.76 7.71 -6.74
N ASN A 64 13.22 8.93 -6.92
CA ASN A 64 12.53 9.30 -8.16
C ASN A 64 13.48 9.23 -9.36
N TYR A 65 14.71 9.75 -9.24
CA TYR A 65 15.74 9.62 -10.28
C TYR A 65 16.13 8.17 -10.56
N VAL A 66 16.38 7.39 -9.52
CA VAL A 66 16.79 5.98 -9.65
C VAL A 66 15.70 5.12 -10.30
N ARG A 67 14.42 5.39 -9.99
CA ARG A 67 13.28 4.61 -10.48
C ARG A 67 12.75 5.09 -11.83
N SER A 68 13.16 6.25 -12.33
CA SER A 68 12.65 6.82 -13.59
C SER A 68 13.46 6.38 -14.81
N LEU A 69 12.77 6.20 -15.93
CA LEU A 69 13.33 6.00 -17.27
C LEU A 69 13.16 7.24 -18.15
N GLN A 70 12.54 8.30 -17.63
CA GLN A 70 12.43 9.59 -18.31
C GLN A 70 13.77 10.35 -18.27
N PRO A 71 13.98 11.29 -19.21
CA PRO A 71 15.01 12.32 -19.10
C PRO A 71 15.10 12.93 -17.70
N TYR A 72 16.31 13.07 -17.13
CA TYR A 72 16.47 13.53 -15.75
C TYR A 72 15.83 14.90 -15.49
N ASN A 73 15.83 15.80 -16.48
CA ASN A 73 15.16 17.09 -16.42
C ASN A 73 13.63 17.04 -16.27
N LYS A 74 12.99 15.89 -16.47
CA LYS A 74 11.53 15.69 -16.33
C LYS A 74 11.14 14.87 -15.11
N VAL A 75 12.10 14.33 -14.36
CA VAL A 75 11.81 13.35 -13.29
C VAL A 75 11.13 13.97 -12.08
N LEU A 76 11.52 15.19 -11.70
CA LEU A 76 10.97 15.86 -10.53
C LEU A 76 9.79 16.76 -10.92
N ASP A 77 8.65 16.54 -10.28
CA ASP A 77 7.51 17.45 -10.40
C ASP A 77 7.80 18.83 -9.75
N GLU A 78 6.98 19.82 -10.07
CA GLU A 78 7.14 21.17 -9.56
C GLU A 78 6.94 21.28 -8.04
N GLU A 79 6.11 20.42 -7.45
CA GLU A 79 5.77 20.49 -6.04
C GLU A 79 6.95 20.03 -5.19
N LEU A 80 7.51 18.86 -5.50
CA LEU A 80 8.69 18.30 -4.85
C LEU A 80 9.90 19.22 -5.03
N ASN A 81 10.07 19.83 -6.21
CA ASN A 81 11.09 20.86 -6.42
C ASN A 81 10.93 22.04 -5.45
N LYS A 82 9.70 22.57 -5.29
CA LYS A 82 9.42 23.65 -4.32
C LYS A 82 9.68 23.21 -2.88
N GLN A 83 9.31 21.98 -2.52
CA GLN A 83 9.55 21.41 -1.19
C GLN A 83 11.04 21.26 -0.89
N ILE A 84 11.84 20.79 -1.85
CA ILE A 84 13.30 20.69 -1.72
C ILE A 84 13.91 22.08 -1.53
N LEU A 85 13.56 23.06 -2.37
CA LEU A 85 14.10 24.41 -2.26
C LEU A 85 13.78 25.02 -0.88
N LYS A 86 12.53 24.94 -0.44
CA LYS A 86 12.11 25.42 0.89
C LYS A 86 12.91 24.74 2.01
N SER A 87 13.13 23.43 1.90
CA SER A 87 13.91 22.64 2.85
C SER A 87 15.37 23.06 2.92
N LEU A 88 16.02 23.26 1.76
CA LEU A 88 17.41 23.71 1.69
C LEU A 88 17.58 25.13 2.24
N TYR A 89 16.64 26.04 1.96
CA TYR A 89 16.63 27.39 2.55
C TYR A 89 16.46 27.35 4.07
N ARG A 90 15.60 26.47 4.59
CA ARG A 90 15.41 26.28 6.03
C ARG A 90 16.71 25.83 6.70
N ILE A 91 17.38 24.80 6.16
CA ILE A 91 18.66 24.33 6.72
C ILE A 91 19.72 25.42 6.63
N LYS A 92 19.81 26.16 5.51
CA LYS A 92 20.79 27.24 5.35
C LYS A 92 20.72 28.26 6.49
N ASN A 93 19.51 28.58 6.94
CA ASN A 93 19.30 29.56 8.01
C ASN A 93 19.50 28.95 9.41
N SER A 94 19.05 27.72 9.62
CA SER A 94 19.08 27.07 10.94
C SER A 94 20.41 26.36 11.26
N TYR A 95 21.15 25.91 10.25
CA TYR A 95 22.40 25.14 10.39
C TYR A 95 23.48 25.65 9.42
N PRO A 96 24.05 26.86 9.65
CA PRO A 96 25.01 27.47 8.74
C PRO A 96 26.27 26.63 8.52
N THR A 97 26.67 25.81 9.49
CA THR A 97 27.85 24.93 9.39
C THR A 97 27.69 23.82 8.34
N LEU A 98 26.46 23.50 7.93
CA LEU A 98 26.18 22.52 6.88
C LEU A 98 26.21 23.14 5.47
N LEU A 99 26.28 24.46 5.36
CA LEU A 99 26.09 25.18 4.10
C LEU A 99 27.11 24.79 3.03
N ASP A 100 28.40 24.83 3.37
CA ASP A 100 29.47 24.65 2.38
C ASP A 100 29.72 23.17 2.07
N ASN A 101 29.64 22.31 3.09
CA ASN A 101 30.02 20.91 2.98
C ASN A 101 28.88 19.99 2.54
N ILE A 102 27.61 20.39 2.73
CA ILE A 102 26.45 19.54 2.47
C ILE A 102 25.44 20.24 1.57
N ILE A 103 24.90 21.39 1.99
CA ILE A 103 23.78 22.04 1.27
C ILE A 103 24.21 22.51 -0.13
N SER A 104 25.37 23.16 -0.24
CA SER A 104 25.86 23.68 -1.52
C SER A 104 26.19 22.56 -2.52
N PRO A 105 26.87 21.47 -2.12
CA PRO A 105 27.01 20.27 -2.96
C PRO A 105 25.68 19.67 -3.38
N ILE A 106 24.72 19.46 -2.46
CA ILE A 106 23.38 18.94 -2.78
C ILE A 106 22.70 19.80 -3.84
N ALA A 107 22.68 21.13 -3.66
CA ALA A 107 22.04 22.05 -4.58
C ALA A 107 22.71 22.02 -5.96
N LYS A 108 24.04 21.95 -6.02
CA LYS A 108 24.80 21.88 -7.28
C LYS A 108 24.53 20.58 -8.04
N THR A 109 24.58 19.43 -7.36
CA THR A 109 24.31 18.14 -8.02
C THR A 109 22.86 18.02 -8.46
N LEU A 110 21.92 18.51 -7.66
CA LEU A 110 20.51 18.51 -8.02
C LEU A 110 20.25 19.43 -9.23
N TYR A 111 20.86 20.62 -9.25
CA TYR A 111 20.80 21.53 -10.40
C TYR A 111 21.38 20.87 -11.66
N ALA A 112 22.51 20.18 -11.57
CA ALA A 112 23.07 19.45 -12.69
C ALA A 112 22.10 18.37 -13.22
N LEU A 113 21.49 17.58 -12.33
CA LEU A 113 20.52 16.54 -12.70
C LEU A 113 19.27 17.12 -13.39
N THR A 114 18.74 18.24 -12.92
CA THR A 114 17.55 18.87 -13.53
C THR A 114 17.81 19.49 -14.90
N HIS A 115 19.08 19.64 -15.30
CA HIS A 115 19.46 20.18 -16.62
C HIS A 115 19.97 19.09 -17.58
N LEU A 116 20.04 17.83 -17.14
CA LEU A 116 20.48 16.71 -17.98
C LEU A 116 19.29 16.10 -18.74
N PRO A 117 19.34 16.04 -20.07
CA PRO A 117 18.31 15.40 -20.88
C PRO A 117 18.46 13.87 -20.92
N ASP A 118 19.66 13.34 -20.64
CA ASP A 118 19.97 11.93 -20.79
C ASP A 118 19.76 11.18 -19.47
N ASN A 119 19.03 10.06 -19.55
CA ASN A 119 18.91 9.11 -18.44
C ASN A 119 19.78 7.88 -18.74
N GLN A 120 20.75 7.60 -17.85
CA GLN A 120 21.74 6.55 -18.08
C GLN A 120 21.15 5.14 -17.94
N LEU A 121 20.17 4.94 -17.06
CA LEU A 121 19.48 3.66 -16.91
C LEU A 121 18.68 3.33 -18.16
N TYR A 122 17.95 4.31 -18.68
CA TYR A 122 17.23 4.19 -19.94
C TYR A 122 18.16 3.84 -21.11
N LYS A 123 19.27 4.59 -21.27
CA LYS A 123 20.24 4.35 -22.34
C LYS A 123 20.85 2.96 -22.24
N PHE A 124 21.33 2.59 -21.06
CA PHE A 124 21.91 1.28 -20.81
C PHE A 124 20.91 0.14 -21.09
N LEU A 125 19.65 0.30 -20.68
CA LEU A 125 18.59 -0.68 -20.92
C LEU A 125 18.36 -0.89 -22.43
N CYS A 126 18.27 0.20 -23.20
CA CYS A 126 18.07 0.12 -24.65
C CYS A 126 19.28 -0.52 -25.35
N ASP A 127 20.50 -0.10 -24.98
CA ASP A 127 21.74 -0.67 -25.53
C ASP A 127 21.83 -2.17 -25.22
N TYR A 128 21.57 -2.57 -23.97
CA TYR A 128 21.56 -3.97 -23.54
C TYR A 128 20.55 -4.83 -24.32
N ILE A 129 19.33 -4.33 -24.52
CA ILE A 129 18.31 -5.05 -25.29
C ILE A 129 18.71 -5.14 -26.76
N ASN A 130 19.24 -4.06 -27.35
CA ASN A 130 19.65 -4.03 -28.74
C ASN A 130 20.84 -4.95 -29.03
N GLU A 131 21.82 -5.05 -28.11
CA GLU A 131 22.96 -5.96 -28.23
C GLU A 131 22.55 -7.44 -28.16
N SER A 132 21.50 -7.75 -27.42
CA SER A 132 20.98 -9.12 -27.23
C SER A 132 19.82 -9.47 -28.17
N ALA A 133 19.35 -8.52 -28.99
CA ALA A 133 18.14 -8.63 -29.79
C ALA A 133 18.20 -9.77 -30.81
N ARG A 134 17.18 -10.63 -30.78
CA ARG A 134 16.94 -11.68 -31.78
C ARG A 134 15.50 -11.63 -32.25
N ILE A 135 15.25 -12.01 -33.50
CA ILE A 135 13.91 -12.00 -34.09
C ILE A 135 12.97 -12.87 -33.25
N GLY A 136 11.85 -12.28 -32.80
CA GLY A 136 10.82 -12.94 -32.02
C GLY A 136 11.15 -13.17 -30.55
N MET A 137 12.30 -12.67 -30.06
CA MET A 137 12.69 -12.76 -28.66
C MET A 137 11.67 -12.05 -27.77
N ARG A 138 11.19 -12.75 -26.74
CA ARG A 138 10.20 -12.22 -25.79
C ARG A 138 10.90 -11.71 -24.54
N ILE A 139 10.75 -10.42 -24.26
CA ILE A 139 11.40 -9.73 -23.14
C ILE A 139 10.33 -9.22 -22.18
N ALA A 140 10.50 -9.51 -20.88
CA ALA A 140 9.74 -8.88 -19.82
C ALA A 140 10.61 -7.83 -19.11
N ILE A 141 10.17 -6.59 -19.05
CA ILE A 141 10.79 -5.55 -18.23
C ILE A 141 9.96 -5.40 -16.96
N VAL A 142 10.58 -5.65 -15.81
CA VAL A 142 9.91 -5.71 -14.51
C VAL A 142 10.49 -4.64 -13.58
N SER A 143 9.62 -3.77 -13.07
CA SER A 143 9.96 -2.75 -12.07
C SER A 143 9.03 -2.83 -10.87
N LYS A 144 9.38 -2.16 -9.75
CA LYS A 144 8.49 -2.12 -8.58
C LYS A 144 7.20 -1.37 -8.89
N ARG A 145 7.31 -0.18 -9.48
CA ARG A 145 6.16 0.58 -10.00
C ARG A 145 5.80 0.14 -11.42
N ASN A 146 4.61 0.52 -11.89
CA ASN A 146 4.29 0.49 -13.31
C ASN A 146 5.18 1.48 -14.07
N ILE A 147 5.70 1.05 -15.23
CA ILE A 147 6.41 1.92 -16.17
C ILE A 147 5.34 2.72 -16.92
N SER A 148 5.48 4.05 -16.95
CA SER A 148 4.45 4.93 -17.52
C SER A 148 4.35 4.73 -19.03
N TYR A 149 3.21 5.11 -19.63
CA TYR A 149 3.04 5.01 -21.09
C TYR A 149 4.09 5.83 -21.85
N GLU A 150 4.48 6.99 -21.31
CA GLU A 150 5.53 7.85 -21.87
C GLU A 150 6.88 7.15 -21.87
N GLU A 151 7.25 6.53 -20.75
CA GLU A 151 8.49 5.75 -20.64
C GLU A 151 8.48 4.55 -21.60
N GLN A 152 7.37 3.81 -21.66
CA GLN A 152 7.20 2.71 -22.61
C GLN A 152 7.35 3.19 -24.06
N THR A 153 6.79 4.35 -24.40
CA THR A 153 6.88 4.93 -25.74
C THR A 153 8.33 5.27 -26.10
N ILE A 154 9.06 5.93 -25.20
CA ILE A 154 10.46 6.30 -25.41
C ILE A 154 11.34 5.05 -25.58
N ILE A 155 11.11 4.01 -24.77
CA ILE A 155 11.82 2.72 -24.86
C ILE A 155 11.50 2.01 -26.17
N ASN A 156 10.22 1.89 -26.54
CA ASN A 156 9.81 1.21 -27.77
C ASN A 156 10.31 1.92 -29.04
N GLN A 157 10.52 3.24 -28.99
CA GLN A 157 11.10 4.01 -30.11
C GLN A 157 12.59 3.76 -30.30
N SER A 158 13.31 3.35 -29.25
CA SER A 158 14.77 3.23 -29.25
C SER A 158 15.27 1.79 -29.30
N ILE A 159 14.36 0.82 -29.26
CA ILE A 159 14.68 -0.60 -29.37
C ILE A 159 14.34 -1.14 -30.77
N ASN A 160 15.14 -2.10 -31.22
CA ASN A 160 14.95 -2.83 -32.46
C ASN A 160 13.54 -3.46 -32.57
N THR A 161 12.85 -3.26 -33.72
CA THR A 161 11.46 -3.67 -33.95
C THR A 161 11.21 -5.18 -33.95
N HIS A 162 12.27 -5.99 -33.90
CA HIS A 162 12.19 -7.44 -34.00
C HIS A 162 11.98 -8.18 -32.65
N VAL A 163 12.02 -7.46 -31.52
CA VAL A 163 11.77 -8.04 -30.18
C VAL A 163 10.34 -7.74 -29.70
N ILE A 164 9.79 -8.63 -28.88
CA ILE A 164 8.45 -8.48 -28.30
C ILE A 164 8.63 -8.13 -26.81
N ILE A 165 8.42 -6.87 -26.47
CA ILE A 165 8.57 -6.36 -25.10
C ILE A 165 7.22 -6.32 -24.40
N LYS A 166 7.19 -6.79 -23.16
CA LYS A 166 6.08 -6.56 -22.22
C LYS A 166 6.61 -5.90 -20.96
N TYR A 167 5.85 -4.94 -20.44
CA TYR A 167 6.18 -4.18 -19.24
C TYR A 167 5.31 -4.65 -18.08
N PHE A 168 5.92 -4.81 -16.92
CA PHE A 168 5.23 -5.28 -15.72
C PHE A 168 5.69 -4.51 -14.47
N SER A 169 4.74 -4.22 -13.57
CA SER A 169 5.05 -4.15 -12.15
C SER A 169 5.41 -5.54 -11.61
N ILE A 170 6.13 -5.62 -10.50
CA ILE A 170 6.39 -6.92 -9.85
C ILE A 170 5.10 -7.69 -9.57
N HIS A 171 4.03 -7.02 -9.16
CA HIS A 171 2.74 -7.62 -8.86
C HIS A 171 2.05 -8.20 -10.10
N SER A 172 1.94 -7.41 -11.18
CA SER A 172 1.36 -7.91 -12.44
C SER A 172 2.21 -9.05 -13.03
N PHE A 173 3.53 -9.00 -12.84
CA PHE A 173 4.43 -10.07 -13.21
C PHE A 173 4.21 -11.34 -12.38
N MET A 174 3.96 -11.21 -11.07
CA MET A 174 3.70 -12.35 -10.17
C MET A 174 2.50 -13.16 -10.64
N LYS A 175 1.39 -12.48 -10.95
CA LYS A 175 0.13 -13.08 -11.41
C LYS A 175 0.19 -13.62 -12.85
N ASN A 176 1.14 -13.17 -13.64
CA ASN A 176 1.31 -13.60 -15.04
C ASN A 176 1.84 -15.06 -15.12
N LEU A 177 1.38 -15.87 -16.08
CA LEU A 177 1.87 -17.24 -16.26
C LEU A 177 2.69 -17.42 -17.55
N GLU A 178 2.97 -16.34 -18.26
CA GLU A 178 3.78 -16.40 -19.47
C GLU A 178 5.25 -16.58 -19.12
N THR A 179 5.94 -17.30 -19.99
CA THR A 179 7.39 -17.44 -19.98
C THR A 179 8.03 -16.50 -21.01
N PHE A 180 9.24 -16.06 -20.71
CA PHE A 180 10.01 -15.12 -21.52
C PHE A 180 11.39 -15.68 -21.85
N ASP A 181 12.03 -15.16 -22.89
CA ASP A 181 13.41 -15.51 -23.20
C ASP A 181 14.37 -14.74 -22.26
N GLU A 182 14.08 -13.46 -22.04
CA GLU A 182 14.80 -12.57 -21.11
C GLU A 182 13.80 -11.90 -20.15
N ILE A 183 14.16 -11.83 -18.87
CA ILE A 183 13.48 -11.01 -17.86
C ILE A 183 14.49 -10.00 -17.33
N ILE A 184 14.16 -8.72 -17.43
CA ILE A 184 14.99 -7.63 -16.97
C ILE A 184 14.32 -6.99 -15.76
N TYR A 185 14.92 -7.15 -14.59
CA TYR A 185 14.52 -6.48 -13.37
C TYR A 185 15.25 -5.14 -13.24
N LEU A 186 14.49 -4.04 -13.14
CA LEU A 186 15.02 -2.70 -12.88
C LEU A 186 15.16 -2.48 -11.37
N GLY A 187 16.28 -2.96 -10.83
CA GLY A 187 16.62 -3.00 -9.41
C GLY A 187 17.45 -4.25 -9.09
N ASN A 188 17.94 -4.35 -7.85
CA ASN A 188 18.62 -5.55 -7.38
C ASN A 188 17.61 -6.61 -6.86
N SER A 189 18.08 -7.84 -6.65
CA SER A 189 17.19 -8.93 -6.22
C SER A 189 16.50 -8.70 -4.87
N GLN A 190 17.19 -8.02 -3.94
CA GLN A 190 16.65 -7.71 -2.60
C GLN A 190 15.48 -6.72 -2.68
N TYR A 191 15.50 -5.82 -3.65
CA TYR A 191 14.41 -4.86 -3.89
C TYR A 191 13.08 -5.53 -4.23
N PHE A 192 13.14 -6.65 -4.95
CA PHE A 192 11.97 -7.41 -5.37
C PHE A 192 11.61 -8.56 -4.41
N GLY A 193 12.48 -8.87 -3.46
CA GLY A 193 12.26 -9.86 -2.41
C GLY A 193 12.32 -11.32 -2.89
N ASP A 194 11.72 -12.20 -2.09
CA ASP A 194 11.81 -13.65 -2.27
C ASP A 194 11.22 -14.13 -3.60
N TYR A 195 10.27 -13.39 -4.16
CA TYR A 195 9.64 -13.79 -5.42
C TYR A 195 10.63 -13.82 -6.58
N ALA A 196 11.38 -12.73 -6.80
CA ALA A 196 12.34 -12.60 -7.89
C ALA A 196 13.56 -13.53 -7.72
N THR A 197 13.77 -14.07 -6.51
CA THR A 197 14.87 -14.98 -6.21
C THR A 197 14.48 -16.45 -6.20
N ASN A 198 13.18 -16.76 -6.15
CA ASN A 198 12.68 -18.14 -6.08
C ASN A 198 11.78 -18.53 -7.27
N THR A 199 11.35 -17.59 -8.10
CA THR A 199 10.49 -17.85 -9.26
C THR A 199 11.14 -17.40 -10.56
N PHE A 200 11.47 -18.36 -11.42
CA PHE A 200 12.15 -18.09 -12.69
C PHE A 200 11.22 -18.35 -13.87
N LYS A 201 10.74 -17.28 -14.51
CA LYS A 201 9.83 -17.36 -15.68
C LYS A 201 10.55 -17.19 -17.02
N GLY A 202 11.87 -17.23 -17.03
CA GLY A 202 12.66 -17.01 -18.23
C GLY A 202 14.02 -17.68 -18.18
N LYS A 203 14.60 -17.86 -19.37
CA LYS A 203 15.91 -18.53 -19.54
C LYS A 203 17.04 -17.65 -19.06
N HIS A 204 16.92 -16.34 -19.27
CA HIS A 204 17.88 -15.34 -18.84
C HIS A 204 17.17 -14.31 -17.95
N ILE A 205 17.77 -14.02 -16.80
CA ILE A 205 17.22 -13.11 -15.81
C ILE A 205 18.32 -12.13 -15.44
N THR A 206 18.09 -10.85 -15.70
CA THR A 206 19.08 -9.82 -15.50
C THR A 206 18.57 -8.78 -14.52
N PHE A 207 19.30 -8.58 -13.44
CA PHE A 207 19.07 -7.47 -12.52
C PHE A 207 19.95 -6.30 -12.94
N ILE A 208 19.34 -5.16 -13.26
CA ILE A 208 20.03 -3.92 -13.62
C ILE A 208 19.81 -2.92 -12.49
N THR A 209 20.89 -2.42 -11.90
CA THR A 209 20.83 -1.39 -10.86
C THR A 209 21.95 -0.37 -11.04
N TYR A 210 21.89 0.77 -10.34
CA TYR A 210 22.99 1.73 -10.36
C TYR A 210 24.20 1.24 -9.55
N SER A 211 25.39 1.70 -9.92
CA SER A 211 26.67 1.29 -9.32
C SER A 211 26.77 1.45 -7.80
N PHE A 212 26.03 2.41 -7.23
CA PHE A 212 26.01 2.65 -5.79
C PHE A 212 25.11 1.70 -4.98
N PHE A 213 24.39 0.80 -5.62
CA PHE A 213 23.72 -0.32 -4.98
C PHE A 213 24.54 -1.60 -5.18
N SER A 214 24.42 -2.54 -4.24
CA SER A 214 24.90 -3.89 -4.53
C SER A 214 23.93 -4.63 -5.43
N ASN A 215 24.50 -5.53 -6.23
CA ASN A 215 23.72 -6.41 -7.07
C ASN A 215 24.18 -7.85 -6.85
N LYS A 216 23.51 -8.51 -5.92
CA LYS A 216 23.78 -9.88 -5.50
C LYS A 216 22.48 -10.63 -5.34
N MET A 217 22.55 -11.95 -5.46
CA MET A 217 21.48 -12.86 -5.11
C MET A 217 22.07 -13.98 -4.27
N GLN A 218 21.44 -14.24 -3.12
CA GLN A 218 21.80 -15.38 -2.29
C GLN A 218 20.75 -16.47 -2.48
N LYS A 219 21.21 -17.70 -2.68
CA LYS A 219 20.31 -18.87 -2.71
C LYS A 219 19.76 -19.04 -1.30
N LYS A 220 18.45 -18.85 -1.15
CA LYS A 220 17.79 -19.06 0.14
C LYS A 220 17.57 -20.54 0.34
N ASN A 221 18.02 -21.06 1.47
CA ASN A 221 17.71 -22.42 1.87
C ASN A 221 16.28 -22.41 2.42
N VAL A 222 15.34 -22.97 1.65
CA VAL A 222 13.92 -23.03 2.03
C VAL A 222 13.69 -23.84 3.32
N PHE A 223 14.70 -24.59 3.76
CA PHE A 223 14.63 -25.50 4.90
C PHE A 223 15.83 -25.36 5.85
N ASP A 224 16.30 -24.15 6.15
CA ASP A 224 17.41 -23.93 7.09
C ASP A 224 17.22 -24.58 8.48
N GLN A 225 15.97 -24.84 8.87
CA GLN A 225 15.61 -25.48 10.13
C GLN A 225 15.49 -27.01 10.06
N ILE A 226 15.50 -27.58 8.85
CA ILE A 226 15.43 -29.03 8.62
C ILE A 226 16.82 -29.51 8.22
N ASN A 227 17.22 -30.65 8.77
CA ASN A 227 18.52 -31.25 8.53
C ASN A 227 18.83 -31.29 7.02
N ALA A 228 19.98 -30.76 6.59
CA ALA A 228 20.32 -30.58 5.17
C ALA A 228 20.33 -31.91 4.38
N ASN A 229 20.52 -33.04 5.07
CA ASN A 229 20.48 -34.38 4.48
C ASN A 229 19.05 -34.91 4.25
N ALA A 230 18.03 -34.24 4.78
CA ALA A 230 16.62 -34.62 4.69
C ALA A 230 15.79 -33.67 3.81
N SER A 231 16.39 -32.59 3.29
CA SER A 231 15.72 -31.62 2.42
C SER A 231 16.22 -31.73 0.97
N TYR A 232 15.30 -31.94 0.04
CA TYR A 232 15.58 -31.94 -1.40
C TYR A 232 14.92 -30.70 -2.03
N SER A 233 15.73 -29.70 -2.39
CA SER A 233 15.26 -28.49 -3.08
C SER A 233 15.65 -28.53 -4.55
N THR A 234 14.67 -28.54 -5.44
CA THR A 234 14.87 -28.49 -6.90
C THR A 234 14.96 -27.06 -7.45
N LEU A 235 14.69 -26.04 -6.61
CA LEU A 235 14.56 -24.63 -7.04
C LEU A 235 15.77 -24.11 -7.81
N PHE A 236 16.98 -24.56 -7.44
CA PHE A 236 18.24 -24.08 -8.03
C PHE A 236 19.01 -25.15 -8.83
N GLN A 237 18.40 -26.32 -9.08
CA GLN A 237 19.08 -27.47 -9.69
C GLN A 237 19.61 -27.17 -11.11
N HIS A 238 18.95 -26.25 -11.82
CA HIS A 238 19.33 -25.81 -13.18
C HIS A 238 19.54 -24.30 -13.29
N VAL A 239 19.89 -23.65 -12.17
CA VAL A 239 20.07 -22.19 -12.09
C VAL A 239 21.55 -21.85 -11.92
N VAL A 240 22.12 -21.25 -12.96
CA VAL A 240 23.47 -20.67 -12.94
C VAL A 240 23.35 -19.20 -12.54
N ILE A 241 23.98 -18.83 -11.44
CA ILE A 241 24.01 -17.45 -10.95
C ILE A 241 25.42 -16.91 -11.22
N ASP A 242 25.51 -15.83 -12.00
CA ASP A 242 26.79 -15.15 -12.28
C ASP A 242 27.36 -14.54 -10.99
N ASN A 243 28.63 -14.10 -11.03
CA ASN A 243 29.27 -13.51 -9.87
C ASN A 243 28.55 -12.23 -9.41
N PRO A 244 28.28 -12.08 -8.10
CA PRO A 244 27.65 -10.88 -7.57
C PRO A 244 28.55 -9.66 -7.79
N ILE A 245 27.94 -8.50 -8.01
CA ILE A 245 28.66 -7.23 -8.09
C ILE A 245 28.57 -6.55 -6.71
N THR A 246 29.66 -6.63 -5.96
CA THR A 246 29.81 -5.96 -4.66
C THR A 246 30.68 -4.71 -4.82
N GLN A 247 30.04 -3.54 -4.84
CA GLN A 247 30.71 -2.24 -4.66
C GLN A 247 30.28 -1.60 -3.34
N LYS A 248 30.87 -0.47 -2.95
CA LYS A 248 30.49 0.28 -1.73
C LYS A 248 29.01 0.66 -1.83
N GLU A 249 28.16 -0.06 -1.11
CA GLU A 249 26.75 0.30 -0.90
C GLU A 249 26.71 1.64 -0.15
N PHE A 250 26.17 2.69 -0.78
CA PHE A 250 25.82 3.91 -0.04
C PHE A 250 24.45 3.79 0.64
N PHE A 251 23.59 2.90 0.14
CA PHE A 251 22.24 2.72 0.66
C PHE A 251 21.90 1.24 0.71
N SER A 252 21.31 0.82 1.82
CA SER A 252 20.65 -0.47 1.95
C SER A 252 19.14 -0.27 1.80
N ILE A 253 18.47 -1.13 1.03
CA ILE A 253 17.01 -1.15 0.91
C ILE A 253 16.34 -1.44 2.27
N THR A 254 17.05 -2.09 3.18
CA THR A 254 16.59 -2.37 4.54
C THR A 254 16.44 -1.08 5.36
N GLU A 255 17.28 -0.06 5.12
CA GLU A 255 17.21 1.22 5.85
C GLU A 255 15.90 1.98 5.57
N GLU A 256 15.37 1.93 4.34
CA GLU A 256 14.09 2.58 3.97
C GLU A 256 12.90 1.93 4.72
N LYS A 257 12.87 0.59 4.80
CA LYS A 257 11.83 -0.16 5.53
C LYS A 257 11.93 0.03 7.05
N GLU A 258 13.14 0.09 7.59
CA GLU A 258 13.39 0.30 9.02
C GLU A 258 13.02 1.72 9.48
N GLU A 259 13.33 2.75 8.67
CA GLU A 259 12.92 4.14 8.94
C GLU A 259 11.39 4.29 8.94
N LEU A 260 10.71 3.68 7.97
CA LEU A 260 9.23 3.64 7.90
C LEU A 260 8.62 2.95 9.12
N THR A 261 9.20 1.84 9.58
CA THR A 261 8.68 1.10 10.74
C THR A 261 8.87 1.89 12.04
N THR A 262 10.02 2.56 12.19
CA THR A 262 10.36 3.33 13.40
C THR A 262 9.45 4.56 13.57
N ASN A 263 9.16 5.28 12.49
CA ASN A 263 8.27 6.44 12.52
C ASN A 263 6.83 6.07 12.86
N ILE A 264 6.36 4.90 12.40
CA ILE A 264 5.04 4.39 12.75
C ILE A 264 4.98 3.98 14.20
N ASN A 265 6.00 3.31 14.74
CA ASN A 265 6.02 2.98 16.16
C ASN A 265 5.92 4.26 17.01
N LYS A 266 6.68 5.31 16.68
CA LYS A 266 6.54 6.63 17.33
C LYS A 266 5.14 7.23 17.18
N TYR A 267 4.53 7.14 15.99
CA TYR A 267 3.20 7.68 15.75
C TYR A 267 2.10 6.90 16.48
N VAL A 268 2.18 5.57 16.49
CA VAL A 268 1.30 4.65 17.23
C VAL A 268 1.44 4.87 18.73
N GLU A 269 2.65 5.06 19.23
CA GLU A 269 2.91 5.43 20.64
C GLU A 269 2.30 6.80 20.98
N ASN A 270 2.50 7.81 20.14
CA ASN A 270 1.90 9.14 20.32
C ASN A 270 0.36 9.12 20.33
N ILE A 271 -0.27 8.25 19.53
CA ILE A 271 -1.73 8.06 19.57
C ILE A 271 -2.15 7.37 20.88
N LYS A 272 -1.42 6.33 21.31
CA LYS A 272 -1.69 5.63 22.58
C LYS A 272 -1.58 6.54 23.79
N GLU A 273 -0.64 7.49 23.80
CA GLU A 273 -0.48 8.45 24.90
C GLU A 273 -1.60 9.50 24.95
N LYS A 274 -2.10 9.95 23.79
CA LYS A 274 -3.18 10.94 23.71
C LYS A 274 -4.57 10.34 23.99
N GLU A 275 -4.77 9.05 23.72
CA GLU A 275 -6.03 8.37 23.93
C GLU A 275 -6.08 7.66 25.30
N HIS A 276 -6.49 8.37 26.36
CA HIS A 276 -6.76 7.81 27.71
C HIS A 276 -7.96 6.82 27.77
N HIS A 277 -8.35 6.21 26.66
CA HIS A 277 -9.52 5.33 26.56
C HIS A 277 -9.12 3.88 26.24
N GLN A 278 -8.64 3.17 27.27
CA GLN A 278 -8.21 1.75 27.25
C GLN A 278 -9.27 0.71 26.81
N TYR A 279 -10.47 1.11 26.38
CA TYR A 279 -11.63 0.18 26.32
C TYR A 279 -12.23 -0.03 24.93
N ASP A 280 -11.57 0.38 23.83
CA ASP A 280 -12.06 0.09 22.46
C ASP A 280 -10.91 0.00 21.45
N VAL A 281 -9.96 -0.90 21.73
CA VAL A 281 -8.82 -1.19 20.85
C VAL A 281 -9.10 -2.42 20.00
N VAL A 282 -8.69 -2.37 18.74
CA VAL A 282 -8.80 -3.43 17.74
C VAL A 282 -7.40 -3.78 17.26
N ASP A 283 -7.13 -5.08 17.08
CA ASP A 283 -5.91 -5.53 16.43
C ASP A 283 -5.94 -5.12 14.95
N ALA A 284 -4.94 -4.37 14.52
CA ALA A 284 -4.78 -3.91 13.15
C ALA A 284 -3.35 -4.09 12.64
N SER A 285 -3.22 -4.32 11.34
CA SER A 285 -1.96 -4.14 10.59
C SER A 285 -1.87 -2.71 10.05
N VAL A 286 -0.66 -2.27 9.73
CA VAL A 286 -0.44 -0.94 9.15
C VAL A 286 -0.16 -1.06 7.67
N VAL A 287 -0.96 -0.36 6.87
CA VAL A 287 -0.83 -0.33 5.42
C VAL A 287 -0.36 1.05 5.01
N TYR A 288 0.74 1.10 4.26
CA TYR A 288 1.31 2.31 3.70
C TYR A 288 0.70 2.55 2.32
N LEU A 289 0.27 3.78 2.05
CA LEU A 289 -0.37 4.18 0.81
C LEU A 289 0.50 5.16 0.03
N GLU A 290 0.33 5.20 -1.28
CA GLU A 290 1.15 6.00 -2.21
C GLU A 290 1.26 7.48 -1.83
N ASN A 291 0.20 8.08 -1.27
CA ASN A 291 0.15 9.51 -0.97
C ASN A 291 0.73 9.88 0.41
N ASP A 292 1.79 9.20 0.87
CA ASP A 292 2.41 9.38 2.19
C ASP A 292 1.41 9.26 3.36
N ARG A 293 0.45 8.33 3.21
CA ARG A 293 -0.58 8.05 4.22
C ARG A 293 -0.45 6.64 4.78
N ILE A 294 -0.93 6.47 6.01
CA ILE A 294 -1.15 5.17 6.62
C ILE A 294 -2.62 4.88 6.83
N LEU A 295 -2.91 3.58 6.85
CA LEU A 295 -4.22 3.03 7.13
C LEU A 295 -4.07 1.91 8.16
N PHE A 296 -4.82 1.99 9.25
CA PHE A 296 -4.95 0.87 10.19
C PHE A 296 -6.04 -0.07 9.71
N VAL A 297 -5.64 -1.27 9.30
CA VAL A 297 -6.53 -2.28 8.74
C VAL A 297 -6.78 -3.37 9.79
N PRO A 298 -8.04 -3.60 10.23
CA PRO A 298 -8.32 -4.61 11.23
C PRO A 298 -8.01 -6.00 10.70
N ILE A 299 -7.41 -6.82 11.56
CA ILE A 299 -7.13 -8.22 11.23
C ILE A 299 -8.46 -8.95 10.99
N HIS A 300 -8.53 -9.76 9.93
CA HIS A 300 -9.73 -10.48 9.47
C HIS A 300 -10.88 -9.59 8.99
N SER A 301 -10.63 -8.31 8.71
CA SER A 301 -11.59 -7.47 7.99
C SER A 301 -11.63 -7.82 6.51
N LYS A 302 -12.72 -7.44 5.85
CA LYS A 302 -12.84 -7.49 4.39
C LYS A 302 -12.62 -6.10 3.80
N ILE A 303 -11.72 -5.99 2.84
CA ILE A 303 -11.31 -4.73 2.23
C ILE A 303 -11.80 -4.69 0.79
N ARG A 304 -12.20 -3.51 0.31
CA ARG A 304 -12.50 -3.30 -1.12
C ARG A 304 -11.22 -2.90 -1.82
N ILE A 305 -10.84 -3.67 -2.84
CA ILE A 305 -9.73 -3.35 -3.71
C ILE A 305 -10.21 -3.03 -5.12
N PHE A 306 -9.43 -2.21 -5.82
CA PHE A 306 -9.55 -1.94 -7.23
C PHE A 306 -8.48 -2.75 -7.99
N ASP A 307 -8.91 -3.54 -8.96
CA ASP A 307 -8.07 -4.41 -9.78
C ASP A 307 -8.16 -3.96 -11.25
N PRO A 308 -7.24 -3.10 -11.71
CA PRO A 308 -7.27 -2.54 -13.07
C PRO A 308 -7.07 -3.61 -14.16
N ASP A 309 -6.55 -4.79 -13.80
CA ASP A 309 -6.22 -5.85 -14.75
C ASP A 309 -7.35 -6.88 -14.90
N SER A 310 -8.43 -6.71 -14.13
CA SER A 310 -9.64 -7.53 -14.15
C SER A 310 -10.83 -6.77 -14.75
N PRO A 311 -10.91 -6.63 -16.09
CA PRO A 311 -11.88 -5.76 -16.76
C PRO A 311 -13.36 -6.15 -16.53
N LYS A 312 -13.63 -7.38 -16.10
CA LYS A 312 -14.99 -7.84 -15.78
C LYS A 312 -15.43 -7.52 -14.35
N GLU A 313 -14.47 -7.30 -13.45
CA GLU A 313 -14.70 -7.09 -12.03
C GLU A 313 -13.55 -6.23 -11.49
N LEU A 314 -13.65 -4.92 -11.73
CA LEU A 314 -12.62 -3.96 -11.32
C LEU A 314 -12.63 -3.70 -9.82
N ILE A 315 -13.75 -3.95 -9.13
CA ILE A 315 -13.84 -3.82 -7.66
C ILE A 315 -14.09 -5.20 -7.07
N LYS A 316 -13.19 -5.64 -6.20
CA LYS A 316 -13.28 -6.92 -5.48
C LYS A 316 -13.26 -6.69 -3.99
N GLN A 317 -13.79 -7.66 -3.24
CA GLN A 317 -13.70 -7.67 -1.79
C GLN A 317 -12.83 -8.86 -1.36
N ILE A 318 -11.66 -8.56 -0.80
CA ILE A 318 -10.68 -9.55 -0.33
C ILE A 318 -10.60 -9.55 1.20
N GLU A 319 -10.05 -10.62 1.78
CA GLU A 319 -9.69 -10.59 3.20
C GLU A 319 -8.44 -9.74 3.42
N SER A 320 -8.36 -9.06 4.56
CA SER A 320 -7.20 -8.21 4.94
C SER A 320 -5.86 -8.94 4.92
N LYS A 321 -5.85 -10.25 5.15
CA LYS A 321 -4.66 -11.11 5.06
C LYS A 321 -4.18 -11.37 3.62
N GLU A 322 -5.07 -11.16 2.65
CA GLU A 322 -4.83 -11.35 1.21
C GLU A 322 -4.42 -10.04 0.54
N LEU A 323 -4.39 -8.94 1.30
CA LEU A 323 -3.92 -7.64 0.81
C LEU A 323 -2.41 -7.71 0.59
N GLU A 324 -1.97 -7.30 -0.58
CA GLU A 324 -0.56 -7.29 -0.96
C GLU A 324 -0.07 -5.88 -1.33
N GLU A 325 1.26 -5.72 -1.42
CA GLU A 325 1.86 -4.54 -2.06
C GLU A 325 1.34 -4.41 -3.51
N ASP A 326 1.20 -3.17 -3.98
CA ASP A 326 0.61 -2.75 -5.26
C ASP A 326 -0.91 -2.93 -5.43
N ASP A 327 -1.62 -3.54 -4.47
CA ASP A 327 -3.09 -3.53 -4.52
C ASP A 327 -3.61 -2.09 -4.37
N TYR A 328 -4.68 -1.75 -5.09
CA TYR A 328 -5.34 -0.44 -4.93
C TYR A 328 -6.49 -0.55 -3.93
N ILE A 329 -6.43 0.15 -2.81
CA ILE A 329 -7.51 0.17 -1.81
C ILE A 329 -8.48 1.30 -2.12
N ILE A 330 -9.77 0.99 -2.04
CA ILE A 330 -10.83 2.01 -2.17
C ILE A 330 -11.21 2.51 -0.78
N LEU A 331 -10.83 3.75 -0.51
CA LEU A 331 -11.13 4.50 0.70
C LEU A 331 -12.27 5.48 0.44
N ARG A 332 -12.98 5.80 1.52
CA ARG A 332 -14.01 6.85 1.53
C ARG A 332 -13.49 7.99 2.37
N ASN A 333 -13.72 9.22 1.94
CA ASN A 333 -13.31 10.35 2.75
C ASN A 333 -14.25 10.51 3.97
N ASP A 334 -13.69 10.98 5.09
CA ASP A 334 -14.33 11.03 6.41
C ASP A 334 -15.67 11.75 6.49
N ARG A 335 -16.04 12.54 5.47
CA ARG A 335 -17.33 13.25 5.42
C ARG A 335 -18.53 12.32 5.15
N ASP A 336 -18.31 11.07 4.73
CA ASP A 336 -19.35 10.20 4.15
C ASP A 336 -19.71 8.94 4.96
N THR A 337 -19.52 8.97 6.29
CA THR A 337 -19.87 7.84 7.19
C THR A 337 -21.35 7.42 7.11
N LYS A 338 -22.23 8.28 6.56
CA LYS A 338 -23.67 8.04 6.42
C LYS A 338 -24.10 7.45 5.08
N LEU A 339 -23.24 7.40 4.06
CA LEU A 339 -23.65 7.00 2.70
C LEU A 339 -24.33 5.62 2.66
N ILE A 340 -23.81 4.62 3.40
CA ILE A 340 -24.45 3.29 3.44
C ILE A 340 -25.85 3.39 4.04
N ALA A 341 -26.01 4.18 5.10
CA ALA A 341 -27.29 4.34 5.75
C ALA A 341 -28.29 5.09 4.87
N GLU A 342 -27.84 6.11 4.14
CA GLU A 342 -28.64 6.89 3.19
C GLU A 342 -29.08 6.04 2.00
N VAL A 343 -28.14 5.33 1.35
CA VAL A 343 -28.46 4.40 0.26
C VAL A 343 -29.37 3.26 0.74
N ALA A 344 -29.15 2.73 1.94
CA ALA A 344 -30.02 1.71 2.52
C ALA A 344 -31.44 2.24 2.73
N ASP A 345 -31.59 3.48 3.19
CA ASP A 345 -32.87 4.10 3.47
C ASP A 345 -33.60 4.49 2.16
N GLN A 346 -32.90 5.06 1.19
CA GLN A 346 -33.46 5.55 -0.09
C GLN A 346 -33.76 4.43 -1.09
N GLU A 347 -32.83 3.48 -1.29
CA GLU A 347 -32.93 2.50 -2.38
C GLU A 347 -33.64 1.21 -1.96
N ILE A 348 -33.53 0.83 -0.68
CA ILE A 348 -33.94 -0.52 -0.22
C ILE A 348 -35.11 -0.45 0.75
N LEU A 349 -34.99 0.32 1.85
CA LEU A 349 -36.04 0.42 2.86
C LEU A 349 -37.18 1.34 2.43
N LYS A 350 -36.87 2.38 1.63
CA LYS A 350 -37.82 3.34 1.08
C LYS A 350 -38.73 3.91 2.18
N GLU A 351 -40.04 3.84 1.99
CA GLU A 351 -41.06 4.32 2.93
C GLU A 351 -40.96 3.69 4.33
N ARG A 352 -40.42 2.46 4.43
CA ARG A 352 -40.26 1.76 5.73
C ARG A 352 -39.10 2.31 6.55
N ALA A 353 -38.17 3.04 5.93
CA ALA A 353 -36.98 3.54 6.59
C ALA A 353 -37.31 4.37 7.83
N VAL A 354 -38.24 5.32 7.71
CA VAL A 354 -38.64 6.21 8.82
C VAL A 354 -39.09 5.42 10.04
N ASN A 355 -40.00 4.46 9.83
CA ASN A 355 -40.55 3.62 10.90
C ASN A 355 -39.46 2.73 11.53
N TYR A 356 -38.61 2.10 10.72
CA TYR A 356 -37.54 1.23 11.23
C TYR A 356 -36.47 2.02 11.99
N ARG A 357 -36.08 3.21 11.49
CA ARG A 357 -35.15 4.11 12.18
C ARG A 357 -35.74 4.64 13.49
N GLN A 358 -37.04 4.88 13.57
CA GLN A 358 -37.71 5.23 14.84
C GLN A 358 -37.64 4.09 15.85
N LEU A 359 -37.88 2.84 15.42
CA LEU A 359 -37.72 1.67 16.28
C LEU A 359 -36.27 1.53 16.77
N GLN A 360 -35.29 1.71 15.88
CA GLN A 360 -33.86 1.71 16.22
C GLN A 360 -33.54 2.76 17.28
N LYS A 361 -33.93 4.02 17.03
CA LYS A 361 -33.72 5.14 17.96
C LYS A 361 -34.38 4.89 19.31
N LYS A 362 -35.57 4.29 19.34
CA LYS A 362 -36.33 4.05 20.56
C LYS A 362 -35.62 3.10 21.51
N TRP A 363 -35.15 1.95 21.05
CA TRP A 363 -34.46 1.00 21.93
C TRP A 363 -33.06 1.51 22.32
N LYS A 364 -32.34 2.17 21.40
CA LYS A 364 -31.05 2.80 21.71
C LYS A 364 -31.18 3.89 22.77
N LYS A 365 -32.24 4.72 22.71
CA LYS A 365 -32.51 5.73 23.76
C LYS A 365 -32.66 5.11 25.15
N HIS A 366 -33.31 3.94 25.27
CA HIS A 366 -33.39 3.23 26.56
C HIS A 366 -32.03 2.71 27.03
N LEU A 367 -31.20 2.19 26.12
CA LEU A 367 -29.84 1.77 26.42
C LEU A 367 -29.00 2.98 26.92
N ILE A 368 -28.99 4.07 26.16
CA ILE A 368 -28.26 5.30 26.47
C ILE A 368 -28.72 5.89 27.82
N TYR A 369 -30.02 5.88 28.10
CA TYR A 369 -30.56 6.34 29.39
C TYR A 369 -30.00 5.51 30.56
N ASN A 370 -29.94 4.18 30.44
CA ASN A 370 -29.38 3.32 31.47
C ASN A 370 -27.86 3.50 31.62
N VAL A 371 -27.15 3.69 30.51
CA VAL A 371 -25.71 3.98 30.50
C VAL A 371 -25.42 5.31 31.19
N ARG A 372 -26.18 6.37 30.91
CA ARG A 372 -26.03 7.68 31.57
C ARG A 372 -26.21 7.60 33.09
N ARG A 373 -27.09 6.71 33.56
CA ARG A 373 -27.37 6.55 35.00
C ARG A 373 -26.38 5.66 35.75
N LYS A 374 -25.80 4.65 35.10
CA LYS A 374 -25.04 3.59 35.78
C LYS A 374 -23.62 3.41 35.25
N GLY A 375 -23.29 4.03 34.12
CA GLY A 375 -22.03 3.83 33.40
C GLY A 375 -22.03 2.54 32.55
N TYR A 376 -21.17 2.52 31.53
CA TYR A 376 -21.04 1.41 30.58
C TYR A 376 -20.75 0.07 31.26
N LYS A 377 -19.77 0.05 32.18
CA LYS A 377 -19.33 -1.17 32.88
C LYS A 377 -20.46 -1.83 33.66
N ARG A 378 -21.19 -1.04 34.45
CA ARG A 378 -22.29 -1.55 35.28
C ARG A 378 -23.46 -2.05 34.45
N VAL A 379 -23.79 -1.36 33.35
CA VAL A 379 -24.83 -1.83 32.41
C VAL A 379 -24.42 -3.15 31.77
N GLY A 380 -23.16 -3.28 31.33
CA GLY A 380 -22.62 -4.53 30.81
C GLY A 380 -22.71 -5.69 31.80
N GLU A 381 -22.27 -5.49 33.04
CA GLU A 381 -22.38 -6.48 34.12
C GLU A 381 -23.83 -6.92 34.37
N ILE A 382 -24.78 -5.98 34.40
CA ILE A 382 -26.20 -6.31 34.61
C ILE A 382 -26.73 -7.16 33.44
N LEU A 383 -26.43 -6.78 32.20
CA LEU A 383 -26.87 -7.52 31.02
C LEU A 383 -26.26 -8.93 30.98
N LYS A 384 -24.98 -9.06 31.31
CA LYS A 384 -24.26 -10.34 31.33
C LYS A 384 -24.76 -11.26 32.45
N ASN A 385 -24.80 -10.76 33.68
CA ASN A 385 -25.02 -11.61 34.86
C ASN A 385 -26.50 -11.86 35.13
N LYS A 386 -27.37 -10.88 34.92
CA LYS A 386 -28.81 -11.00 35.24
C LYS A 386 -29.67 -11.44 34.06
N TYR A 387 -29.27 -11.07 32.84
CA TYR A 387 -30.05 -11.34 31.63
C TYR A 387 -29.34 -12.28 30.64
N HIS A 388 -28.20 -12.86 31.05
CA HIS A 388 -27.44 -13.86 30.29
C HIS A 388 -27.13 -13.42 28.85
N VAL A 389 -26.78 -12.15 28.68
CA VAL A 389 -26.25 -11.59 27.43
C VAL A 389 -24.74 -11.81 27.42
N SER A 390 -24.30 -12.91 26.84
CA SER A 390 -22.90 -13.33 26.76
C SER A 390 -22.00 -12.30 26.09
N THR A 391 -22.52 -11.58 25.09
CA THR A 391 -21.79 -10.54 24.35
C THR A 391 -21.73 -9.19 25.08
N ALA A 392 -22.29 -9.07 26.29
CA ALA A 392 -22.32 -7.79 27.01
C ALA A 392 -21.01 -7.50 27.74
N SER A 393 -20.15 -6.71 27.10
CA SER A 393 -18.99 -6.05 27.71
C SER A 393 -19.19 -4.52 27.75
N ALA A 394 -18.36 -3.79 28.50
CA ALA A 394 -18.41 -2.32 28.49
C ALA A 394 -18.20 -1.74 27.08
N ALA A 395 -17.28 -2.33 26.30
CA ALA A 395 -17.01 -1.97 24.91
C ALA A 395 -18.23 -2.24 24.01
N SER A 396 -18.83 -3.43 24.12
CA SER A 396 -20.01 -3.80 23.36
C SER A 396 -21.19 -2.87 23.66
N VAL A 397 -21.42 -2.52 24.93
CA VAL A 397 -22.48 -1.57 25.31
C VAL A 397 -22.22 -0.17 24.75
N ARG A 398 -20.96 0.29 24.73
CA ARG A 398 -20.58 1.56 24.09
C ARG A 398 -20.88 1.51 22.59
N ASN A 399 -20.45 0.46 21.90
CA ASN A 399 -20.71 0.29 20.48
C ASN A 399 -22.22 0.23 20.19
N TRP A 400 -23.03 -0.46 21.00
CA TRP A 400 -24.48 -0.49 20.81
C TRP A 400 -25.17 0.87 20.97
N CYS A 401 -24.54 1.81 21.69
CA CYS A 401 -24.99 3.20 21.78
C CYS A 401 -24.61 4.05 20.56
N SER A 402 -23.62 3.64 19.75
CA SER A 402 -23.20 4.36 18.54
C SER A 402 -24.29 4.35 17.48
N GLU A 403 -24.23 5.26 16.49
CA GLU A 403 -25.18 5.24 15.36
C GLU A 403 -24.94 4.03 14.44
N GLU A 404 -23.69 3.59 14.32
CA GLU A 404 -23.22 2.53 13.41
C GLU A 404 -23.70 1.12 13.82
N SER A 405 -23.87 0.84 15.11
CA SER A 405 -24.36 -0.47 15.55
C SER A 405 -25.85 -0.65 15.22
N ILE A 406 -26.18 -1.54 14.29
CA ILE A 406 -27.58 -1.74 13.86
C ILE A 406 -28.30 -2.80 14.70
N CYS A 407 -27.76 -4.02 14.73
CA CYS A 407 -28.41 -5.19 15.32
C CYS A 407 -27.40 -6.00 16.15
N PRO A 408 -27.35 -5.79 17.48
CA PRO A 408 -26.58 -6.67 18.36
C PRO A 408 -27.02 -8.13 18.23
N ILE A 409 -26.07 -9.07 18.32
CA ILE A 409 -26.32 -10.52 18.17
C ILE A 409 -27.46 -10.98 19.10
N GLU A 410 -27.40 -10.54 20.37
CA GLU A 410 -28.35 -10.92 21.40
C GLU A 410 -29.41 -9.83 21.68
N LEU A 411 -29.76 -9.02 20.67
CA LEU A 411 -30.76 -7.95 20.78
C LEU A 411 -32.07 -8.38 21.47
N PRO A 412 -32.67 -9.56 21.20
CA PRO A 412 -33.88 -9.98 21.91
C PRO A 412 -33.71 -10.00 23.44
N LYS A 413 -32.58 -10.49 23.95
CA LYS A 413 -32.31 -10.54 25.40
C LYS A 413 -32.09 -9.13 25.97
N ILE A 414 -31.42 -8.25 25.21
CA ILE A 414 -31.24 -6.85 25.60
C ILE A 414 -32.59 -6.14 25.73
N LEU A 415 -33.52 -6.35 24.78
CA LEU A 415 -34.85 -5.78 24.84
C LEU A 415 -35.69 -6.33 26.00
N LYS A 416 -35.55 -7.64 26.31
CA LYS A 416 -36.15 -8.25 27.52
C LYS A 416 -35.61 -7.59 28.79
N ALA A 417 -34.31 -7.29 28.85
CA ALA A 417 -33.71 -6.59 29.99
C ALA A 417 -34.31 -5.19 30.23
N PHE A 418 -34.78 -4.55 29.17
CA PHE A 418 -35.50 -3.27 29.22
C PHE A 418 -37.02 -3.42 29.34
N LYS A 419 -37.51 -4.62 29.66
CA LYS A 419 -38.92 -4.93 29.92
C LYS A 419 -39.84 -4.60 28.73
N TYR A 420 -39.37 -4.79 27.50
CA TYR A 420 -40.25 -4.73 26.34
C TYR A 420 -41.15 -5.97 26.30
N GLU A 421 -42.40 -5.79 25.87
CA GLU A 421 -43.35 -6.88 25.60
C GLU A 421 -42.90 -7.71 24.38
N GLU A 422 -43.23 -9.01 24.37
CA GLU A 422 -42.73 -9.92 23.33
C GLU A 422 -43.14 -9.55 21.91
N GLN A 423 -44.37 -9.05 21.71
CA GLN A 423 -44.80 -8.58 20.40
C GLN A 423 -43.93 -7.41 19.90
N LYS A 424 -43.50 -6.54 20.81
CA LYS A 424 -42.67 -5.37 20.51
C LYS A 424 -41.21 -5.78 20.30
N ILE A 425 -40.74 -6.78 21.03
CA ILE A 425 -39.41 -7.39 20.82
C ILE A 425 -39.32 -7.93 19.40
N LYS A 426 -40.29 -8.75 18.96
CA LYS A 426 -40.34 -9.29 17.60
C LYS A 426 -40.27 -8.18 16.54
N LYS A 427 -41.15 -7.17 16.66
CA LYS A 427 -41.18 -6.02 15.73
C LYS A 427 -39.84 -5.28 15.64
N ILE A 428 -39.17 -5.03 16.77
CA ILE A 428 -37.87 -4.34 16.78
C ILE A 428 -36.78 -5.23 16.15
N VAL A 429 -36.73 -6.50 16.51
CA VAL A 429 -35.72 -7.44 16.00
C VAL A 429 -35.84 -7.63 14.50
N GLU A 430 -37.06 -7.79 13.98
CA GLU A 430 -37.34 -7.85 12.55
C GLU A 430 -36.88 -6.58 11.85
N ALA A 431 -37.27 -5.40 12.36
CA ALA A 431 -36.83 -4.13 11.80
C ALA A 431 -35.29 -3.98 11.80
N MET A 432 -34.59 -4.40 12.87
CA MET A 432 -33.13 -4.29 12.90
C MET A 432 -32.44 -5.26 11.94
N LYS A 433 -33.01 -6.45 11.74
CA LYS A 433 -32.54 -7.40 10.71
C LYS A 433 -32.73 -6.83 9.30
N GLU A 434 -33.88 -6.22 9.03
CA GLU A 434 -34.15 -5.55 7.75
C GLU A 434 -33.17 -4.40 7.50
N ILE A 435 -32.92 -3.52 8.49
CA ILE A 435 -31.91 -2.46 8.35
C ILE A 435 -30.53 -3.07 8.09
N GLN A 436 -30.14 -4.13 8.80
CA GLN A 436 -28.83 -4.76 8.61
C GLN A 436 -28.69 -5.37 7.21
N GLN A 437 -29.74 -6.01 6.69
CA GLN A 437 -29.76 -6.54 5.33
C GLN A 437 -29.72 -5.41 4.29
N ALA A 438 -30.46 -4.33 4.52
CA ALA A 438 -30.44 -3.15 3.67
C ALA A 438 -29.05 -2.52 3.61
N HIS A 439 -28.32 -2.43 4.73
CA HIS A 439 -26.93 -1.96 4.74
C HIS A 439 -26.01 -2.84 3.90
N ARG A 440 -26.13 -4.17 4.00
CA ARG A 440 -25.34 -5.09 3.18
C ARG A 440 -25.64 -4.93 1.69
N LYS A 441 -26.91 -4.79 1.33
CA LYS A 441 -27.36 -4.56 -0.06
C LYS A 441 -26.89 -3.19 -0.57
N ALA A 442 -26.99 -2.13 0.25
CA ALA A 442 -26.49 -0.80 -0.07
C ALA A 442 -24.98 -0.81 -0.35
N GLY A 443 -24.21 -1.58 0.44
CA GLY A 443 -22.78 -1.79 0.17
C GLY A 443 -22.48 -2.40 -1.20
N ARG A 444 -23.36 -3.26 -1.73
CA ARG A 444 -23.25 -3.82 -3.09
C ARG A 444 -23.66 -2.80 -4.15
N ILE A 445 -24.76 -2.07 -3.93
CA ILE A 445 -25.22 -1.00 -4.82
C ILE A 445 -24.12 0.06 -4.98
N ILE A 446 -23.49 0.49 -3.89
CA ILE A 446 -22.36 1.43 -3.92
C ILE A 446 -21.21 0.87 -4.77
N SER A 447 -20.85 -0.40 -4.56
CA SER A 447 -19.76 -1.02 -5.34
C SER A 447 -20.12 -1.08 -6.84
N SER A 448 -21.37 -1.42 -7.18
CA SER A 448 -21.86 -1.45 -8.56
C SER A 448 -21.93 -0.08 -9.22
N LYS A 449 -22.33 0.96 -8.48
CA LYS A 449 -22.36 2.34 -9.00
C LYS A 449 -20.95 2.89 -9.17
N LEU A 450 -20.04 2.63 -8.24
CA LEU A 450 -18.63 2.95 -8.37
C LEU A 450 -18.00 2.30 -9.61
N MET A 451 -18.29 1.01 -9.87
CA MET A 451 -17.85 0.33 -11.10
C MET A 451 -18.23 1.09 -12.38
N ASN A 452 -19.39 1.75 -12.41
CA ASN A 452 -19.85 2.50 -13.57
C ASN A 452 -19.15 3.87 -13.71
N GLU A 453 -18.64 4.43 -12.61
CA GLU A 453 -17.94 5.72 -12.59
C GLU A 453 -16.44 5.58 -12.89
N LEU A 454 -15.89 4.36 -12.74
CA LEU A 454 -14.48 4.06 -12.99
C LEU A 454 -14.20 3.95 -14.49
N SER A 455 -13.80 5.08 -15.07
CA SER A 455 -13.39 5.19 -16.47
C SER A 455 -11.95 4.73 -16.74
N ILE A 456 -11.63 4.48 -18.00
CA ILE A 456 -10.25 4.19 -18.45
C ILE A 456 -9.28 5.31 -18.06
N ASN A 457 -9.73 6.57 -18.03
CA ASN A 457 -8.90 7.69 -17.60
C ASN A 457 -8.50 7.54 -16.13
N ILE A 458 -9.42 7.10 -15.27
CA ILE A 458 -9.13 6.86 -13.84
C ILE A 458 -8.13 5.72 -13.69
N VAL A 459 -8.26 4.65 -14.48
CA VAL A 459 -7.27 3.56 -14.53
C VAL A 459 -5.88 4.09 -14.90
N ASN A 460 -5.81 4.98 -15.88
CA ASN A 460 -4.54 5.56 -16.31
C ASN A 460 -3.94 6.47 -15.24
N GLU A 461 -4.73 7.34 -14.62
CA GLU A 461 -4.31 8.18 -13.49
C GLU A 461 -3.79 7.33 -12.33
N LEU A 462 -4.48 6.25 -11.97
CA LEU A 462 -4.04 5.32 -10.94
C LEU A 462 -2.75 4.58 -11.31
N ARG A 463 -2.55 4.26 -12.59
CA ARG A 463 -1.30 3.66 -13.08
C ARG A 463 -0.14 4.66 -13.09
N MET A 464 -0.42 5.94 -13.35
CA MET A 464 0.57 7.02 -13.39
C MET A 464 0.98 7.49 -12.00
N ASN A 465 -0.01 7.87 -11.17
CA ASN A 465 0.21 8.55 -9.90
C ASN A 465 0.12 7.61 -8.70
N GLY A 466 -0.42 6.39 -8.88
CA GLY A 466 -0.64 5.43 -7.79
C GLY A 466 -1.80 5.79 -6.86
N TYR A 467 -2.43 6.95 -7.00
CA TYR A 467 -3.64 7.34 -6.29
C TYR A 467 -4.56 8.20 -7.16
N PHE A 468 -5.85 8.21 -6.84
CA PHE A 468 -6.83 9.06 -7.49
C PHE A 468 -8.02 9.33 -6.58
N THR A 469 -8.42 10.59 -6.45
CA THR A 469 -9.61 11.00 -5.71
C THR A 469 -10.66 11.53 -6.68
N PHE A 470 -11.91 11.12 -6.50
CA PHE A 470 -13.04 11.62 -7.29
C PHE A 470 -14.30 11.79 -6.46
N GLU A 471 -15.12 12.74 -6.87
CA GLU A 471 -16.49 12.90 -6.39
C GLU A 471 -17.43 12.05 -7.23
N SER A 472 -18.32 11.32 -6.55
CA SER A 472 -19.31 10.48 -7.19
C SER A 472 -20.43 11.33 -7.79
N LYS A 473 -20.79 11.05 -9.04
CA LYS A 473 -21.96 11.64 -9.72
C LYS A 473 -23.25 10.92 -9.30
N GLU A 474 -23.14 9.66 -8.91
CA GLU A 474 -24.22 8.79 -8.46
C GLU A 474 -24.61 9.01 -6.98
N PHE A 475 -23.71 9.60 -6.19
CA PHE A 475 -23.89 9.84 -4.76
C PHE A 475 -23.50 11.28 -4.43
N ASP A 476 -24.51 12.13 -4.24
CA ASP A 476 -24.33 13.56 -3.98
C ASP A 476 -23.45 13.82 -2.74
N GLY A 477 -22.41 14.63 -2.92
CA GLY A 477 -21.42 14.96 -1.89
C GLY A 477 -20.44 13.83 -1.51
N ALA A 478 -20.58 12.63 -2.08
CA ALA A 478 -19.71 11.51 -1.72
C ALA A 478 -18.38 11.54 -2.49
N SER A 479 -17.26 11.41 -1.79
CA SER A 479 -15.93 11.36 -2.40
C SER A 479 -15.18 10.07 -2.04
N PHE A 480 -14.57 9.49 -3.07
CA PHE A 480 -13.83 8.24 -3.00
C PHE A 480 -12.38 8.50 -3.34
N ASN A 481 -11.51 7.79 -2.64
CA ASN A 481 -10.09 7.81 -2.90
C ASN A 481 -9.61 6.39 -3.15
N ILE A 482 -8.87 6.19 -4.23
CA ILE A 482 -8.27 4.91 -4.57
C ILE A 482 -6.77 5.08 -4.47
N GLU A 483 -6.11 4.30 -3.62
CA GLU A 483 -4.66 4.42 -3.38
C GLU A 483 -3.97 3.07 -3.47
N ARG A 484 -2.80 3.06 -4.11
CA ARG A 484 -1.91 1.91 -4.15
C ARG A 484 -1.27 1.67 -2.78
N VAL A 485 -1.25 0.41 -2.37
CA VAL A 485 -0.50 -0.07 -1.22
C VAL A 485 0.98 -0.11 -1.57
N VAL A 486 1.79 0.65 -0.85
CA VAL A 486 3.25 0.71 -1.04
C VAL A 486 3.96 -0.36 -0.21
N ALA A 487 3.48 -0.58 1.01
CA ALA A 487 4.05 -1.52 1.97
C ALA A 487 2.99 -1.95 2.99
N ILE A 488 3.21 -3.10 3.63
CA ILE A 488 2.36 -3.61 4.70
C ILE A 488 3.24 -4.03 5.87
N ASP A 489 3.01 -3.43 7.03
CA ASP A 489 3.50 -3.93 8.30
C ASP A 489 2.48 -4.91 8.89
N ASN A 490 2.81 -6.20 8.80
CA ASN A 490 1.99 -7.30 9.31
C ASN A 490 2.07 -7.49 10.83
N SER A 491 2.87 -6.67 11.54
CA SER A 491 2.88 -6.71 12.99
C SER A 491 1.53 -6.25 13.57
N LYS A 492 1.18 -6.79 14.74
CA LYS A 492 -0.13 -6.54 15.36
C LYS A 492 -0.06 -5.29 16.22
N HIS A 493 -0.83 -4.27 15.84
CA HIS A 493 -0.96 -3.04 16.60
C HIS A 493 -2.34 -2.93 17.23
N LEU A 494 -2.38 -2.56 18.51
CA LEU A 494 -3.63 -2.21 19.20
C LEU A 494 -3.96 -0.75 18.93
N VAL A 495 -5.05 -0.51 18.20
CA VAL A 495 -5.46 0.82 17.74
C VAL A 495 -6.92 1.07 18.10
N SER A 496 -7.28 2.30 18.46
CA SER A 496 -8.68 2.68 18.69
C SER A 496 -9.55 2.38 17.46
N SER A 497 -10.74 1.83 17.71
CA SER A 497 -11.77 1.55 16.70
C SER A 497 -12.10 2.74 15.81
N HIS A 498 -11.86 3.97 16.27
CA HIS A 498 -12.14 5.22 15.53
C HIS A 498 -11.07 5.56 14.48
N ASN A 499 -9.87 5.00 14.60
CA ASN A 499 -8.75 5.24 13.67
C ASN A 499 -8.63 4.12 12.61
N ILE A 500 -9.49 3.11 12.69
CA ILE A 500 -9.56 2.00 11.74
C ILE A 500 -10.08 2.48 10.38
N MET A 501 -9.44 2.01 9.30
CA MET A 501 -9.81 2.31 7.92
C MET A 501 -9.86 3.81 7.60
N LYS A 502 -9.22 4.63 8.43
CA LYS A 502 -9.09 6.07 8.25
C LYS A 502 -7.70 6.41 7.74
N PRO A 503 -7.56 7.04 6.56
CA PRO A 503 -6.25 7.46 6.07
C PRO A 503 -5.68 8.59 6.94
N LEU A 504 -4.47 8.40 7.46
CA LEU A 504 -3.75 9.38 8.28
C LEU A 504 -2.48 9.81 7.56
N ASN A 505 -2.20 11.11 7.53
CA ASN A 505 -0.99 11.63 6.89
C ASN A 505 0.22 11.40 7.81
N ILE A 506 1.34 10.97 7.22
CA ILE A 506 2.66 10.83 7.89
C ILE A 506 3.52 12.09 7.63
N GLY A 507 2.86 13.22 7.37
CA GLY A 507 3.44 14.51 7.03
C GLY A 507 3.15 15.55 8.10
#